data_AF-A0A6B3HS36-F1
#
_entry.id   AF-A0A6B3HS36-F1
#
_cell.length_a   1.000
_cell.length_b   1.000
_cell.length_c   1.000
_cell.angle_alpha   90.00
_cell.angle_beta   90.00
_cell.angle_gamma   90.00
#
_symmetry.space_group_name_H-M   'P 1'
#
loop_
_entity.id
_entity.type
_entity.pdbx_description
1 polymer ?
#
loop_
_entity_poly.entity_id
_entity_poly.type
_entity_poly.pdbx_seq_one_letter_code
_entity_poly.pdbx_strand_id
1 'polypeptide(L)'
;KGFLRRDPHRPRAYEVRGSDQPSTQATDTTGKPAASYVPLVGRIAAGGPILAEESVEDVFPLPRQLVGDGELFVLKVVGDSMIEAAICDGDWVTVRRQPVAENGDIVAAMLDG
;
A
#
# COMPACT_ATOMS: atom_id res chain seq x y z
N LYS A 1 -1.75 -1.15 32.70
CA LYS A 1 -2.32 -0.03 33.50
C LYS A 1 -2.32 1.23 32.64
N GLY A 2 -3.49 1.79 32.31
CA GLY A 2 -3.74 3.23 32.08
C GLY A 2 -3.29 3.90 30.77
N PHE A 3 -4.07 3.79 29.68
CA PHE A 3 -3.93 4.63 28.47
C PHE A 3 -5.07 5.63 28.26
N LEU A 4 -6.15 5.50 29.03
CA LEU A 4 -7.35 6.34 28.94
C LEU A 4 -7.39 7.28 30.14
N ARG A 5 -7.46 8.58 29.87
CA ARG A 5 -7.69 9.60 30.91
C ARG A 5 -8.93 10.40 30.57
N ARG A 6 -9.78 10.63 31.57
CA ARG A 6 -10.96 11.50 31.42
C ARG A 6 -10.52 12.95 31.55
N ASP A 7 -11.03 13.81 30.67
CA ASP A 7 -10.85 15.25 30.77
C ASP A 7 -11.74 15.80 31.91
N PRO A 8 -11.18 16.50 32.93
CA PRO A 8 -11.94 17.06 34.03
C PRO A 8 -12.99 18.12 33.63
N HIS A 9 -12.82 18.79 32.49
CA HIS A 9 -13.73 19.85 32.04
C HIS A 9 -14.78 19.36 31.04
N ARG A 10 -14.67 18.11 30.58
CA ARG A 10 -15.61 17.47 29.66
C ARG A 10 -15.99 16.11 30.22
N PRO A 11 -17.04 16.02 31.05
CA PRO A 11 -17.36 14.83 31.87
C PRO A 11 -17.66 13.55 31.07
N ARG A 12 -17.68 13.62 29.73
CA ARG A 12 -17.92 12.50 28.81
C ARG A 12 -16.79 12.26 27.81
N ALA A 13 -15.73 13.08 27.82
CA ALA A 13 -14.60 12.93 26.91
C ALA A 13 -13.48 12.10 27.55
N TYR A 14 -13.01 11.11 26.81
CA TYR A 14 -11.84 10.31 27.17
C TYR A 14 -10.75 10.59 26.14
N GLU A 15 -9.57 10.94 26.62
CA GLU A 15 -8.39 11.06 25.79
C GLU A 15 -7.56 9.79 25.93
N VAL A 16 -7.23 9.18 24.79
CA VAL A 16 -6.24 8.11 24.71
C VAL A 16 -4.90 8.77 24.50
N ARG A 17 -4.01 8.71 25.50
CA ARG A 17 -2.60 9.04 25.26
C ARG A 17 -1.91 7.81 24.71
N GLY A 18 -2.00 7.65 23.39
CA GLY A 18 -1.13 6.80 22.57
C GLY A 18 -0.54 7.72 21.49
N SER A 19 0.78 7.80 21.46
CA SER A 19 1.60 8.71 20.66
C SER A 19 1.10 8.90 19.22
N ASP A 20 0.83 10.17 18.91
CA ASP A 20 0.85 10.71 17.56
C ASP A 20 2.27 10.60 16.98
N GLN A 21 2.50 9.51 16.28
CA GLN A 21 3.45 9.29 15.19
C GLN A 21 3.06 7.95 14.55
N PRO A 22 3.08 7.80 13.22
CA PRO A 22 2.93 6.51 12.56
C PRO A 22 4.20 5.69 12.84
N SER A 23 4.30 5.18 14.07
CA SER A 23 5.35 4.26 14.44
C SER A 23 5.01 2.92 13.82
N THR A 24 5.89 2.47 12.93
CA THR A 24 6.10 1.08 12.52
C THR A 24 6.37 0.22 13.75
N GLN A 25 5.39 0.03 14.63
CA GLN A 25 5.49 -0.86 15.76
C GLN A 25 5.09 -2.25 15.31
N ALA A 26 6.12 -3.03 15.05
CA ALA A 26 6.09 -4.48 15.14
C ALA A 26 5.42 -4.86 16.46
N THR A 27 4.15 -5.26 16.41
CA THR A 27 3.53 -5.99 17.49
C THR A 27 4.12 -7.39 17.49
N ASP A 28 4.98 -7.64 18.47
CA ASP A 28 5.40 -8.97 18.91
C ASP A 28 4.18 -9.91 19.00
N THR A 29 3.99 -10.68 17.94
CA THR A 29 3.16 -11.89 17.93
C THR A 29 3.98 -12.96 17.23
N THR A 30 4.74 -13.66 18.06
CA THR A 30 5.33 -14.99 17.86
C THR A 30 4.97 -15.62 16.50
N GLY A 31 5.86 -15.45 15.51
CA GLY A 31 5.83 -16.20 14.25
C GLY A 31 5.04 -15.59 13.08
N LYS A 32 4.45 -14.40 13.19
CA LYS A 32 3.82 -13.73 12.03
C LYS A 32 4.80 -12.76 11.35
N PRO A 33 4.95 -12.80 10.02
CA PRO A 33 5.81 -11.86 9.31
C PRO A 33 5.31 -10.42 9.49
N ALA A 34 6.24 -9.47 9.62
CA ALA A 34 5.92 -8.05 9.72
C ALA A 34 5.01 -7.63 8.56
N ALA A 35 3.90 -6.96 8.84
CA ALA A 35 2.98 -6.47 7.82
C ALA A 35 3.43 -5.09 7.30
N SER A 36 3.36 -4.89 5.99
CA SER A 36 3.46 -3.61 5.30
C SER A 36 2.06 -3.16 4.90
N TYR A 37 1.71 -1.91 5.20
CA TYR A 37 0.42 -1.33 4.79
C TYR A 37 0.62 -0.64 3.45
N VAL A 38 0.03 -1.21 2.41
CA VAL A 38 0.25 -0.78 1.02
C VAL A 38 -1.03 -0.14 0.48
N PRO A 39 -0.99 1.14 0.06
CA PRO A 39 -2.15 1.84 -0.51
C PRO A 39 -2.50 1.30 -1.89
N LEU A 40 -3.79 1.19 -2.19
CA LEU A 40 -4.33 0.94 -3.53
C LEU A 40 -4.54 2.29 -4.22
N VAL A 41 -3.82 2.52 -5.33
CA VAL A 41 -3.72 3.84 -5.99
C VAL A 41 -4.43 3.84 -7.36
N GLY A 42 -5.53 3.10 -7.47
CA GLY A 42 -6.38 3.09 -8.66
C GLY A 42 -6.06 1.97 -9.66
N ARG A 43 -6.16 2.28 -10.96
CA ARG A 43 -6.21 1.29 -12.05
C ARG A 43 -5.10 1.52 -13.07
N ILE A 44 -4.54 0.43 -13.59
CA ILE A 44 -3.58 0.45 -14.70
C ILE A 44 -4.24 -0.15 -15.95
N ALA A 45 -4.28 0.61 -17.04
CA ALA A 45 -4.78 0.15 -18.32
C ALA A 45 -3.63 -0.39 -19.18
N ALA A 46 -3.88 -1.48 -19.88
CA ALA A 46 -3.05 -2.01 -20.94
C ALA A 46 -2.68 -0.93 -22.00
N GLY A 47 -1.48 -0.36 -21.92
CA GLY A 47 -0.90 0.50 -22.97
C GLY A 47 -1.32 1.98 -22.98
N GLY A 48 -2.02 2.47 -21.95
CA GLY A 48 -2.40 3.89 -21.82
C GLY A 48 -1.59 4.61 -20.73
N PRO A 49 -1.42 5.95 -20.82
CA PRO A 49 -0.83 6.74 -19.74
C PRO A 49 -1.57 6.52 -18.42
N ILE A 50 -0.83 6.46 -17.31
CA ILE A 50 -1.39 6.41 -15.97
C ILE A 50 -1.98 7.79 -15.66
N LEU A 51 -3.24 8.02 -16.02
CA LEU A 51 -4.04 9.14 -15.50
C LEU A 51 -4.56 8.79 -14.10
N ALA A 52 -3.65 8.47 -13.19
CA ALA A 52 -4.00 8.25 -11.79
C ALA A 52 -3.86 9.58 -11.06
N GLU A 53 -4.97 10.30 -10.90
CA GLU A 53 -5.13 11.11 -9.69
C GLU A 53 -4.83 10.15 -8.51
N GLU A 54 -3.82 10.47 -7.68
CA GLU A 54 -3.34 9.67 -6.54
C GLU A 54 -4.39 9.55 -5.41
N SER A 55 -5.62 9.18 -5.74
CA SER A 55 -6.67 8.91 -4.79
C SER A 55 -6.47 7.51 -4.24
N VAL A 56 -6.05 7.43 -2.98
CA VAL A 56 -5.95 6.16 -2.25
C VAL A 56 -7.36 5.61 -2.06
N GLU A 57 -7.68 4.51 -2.73
CA GLU A 57 -8.99 3.86 -2.66
C GLU A 57 -9.11 2.98 -1.40
N ASP A 58 -8.03 2.29 -1.02
CA ASP A 58 -7.97 1.38 0.13
C ASP A 58 -6.51 1.15 0.59
N VAL A 59 -6.31 0.47 1.72
CA VAL A 59 -4.98 0.12 2.25
C VAL A 59 -4.94 -1.36 2.66
N PHE A 60 -4.06 -2.14 2.03
CA PHE A 60 -3.94 -3.58 2.29
C PHE A 60 -2.77 -3.90 3.23
N PRO A 61 -2.99 -4.68 4.30
CA PRO A 61 -1.91 -5.25 5.10
C PRO A 61 -1.32 -6.47 4.38
N LEU A 62 -0.11 -6.33 3.84
CA LEU A 62 0.61 -7.40 3.13
C LEU A 62 1.84 -7.85 3.91
N PRO A 63 2.14 -9.16 4.01
CA PRO A 63 3.38 -9.63 4.62
C PRO A 63 4.61 -9.05 3.91
N ARG A 64 5.52 -8.42 4.66
CA ARG A 64 6.78 -7.86 4.12
C ARG A 64 7.63 -8.89 3.39
N GLN A 65 7.54 -10.16 3.77
CA GLN A 65 8.24 -11.24 3.07
C GLN A 65 7.80 -11.41 1.61
N LEU A 66 6.57 -10.99 1.26
CA LEU A 66 6.05 -11.08 -0.11
C LEU A 66 6.33 -9.82 -0.92
N VAL A 67 6.21 -8.64 -0.30
CA VAL A 67 6.28 -7.35 -1.01
C VAL A 67 7.66 -6.68 -0.92
N GLY A 68 8.52 -7.17 -0.02
CA GLY A 68 9.81 -6.57 0.27
C GLY A 68 9.69 -5.24 1.03
N ASP A 69 10.75 -4.44 0.91
CA ASP A 69 10.87 -3.12 1.53
C ASP A 69 10.80 -2.01 0.48
N GLY A 70 10.52 -0.79 0.95
CA GLY A 70 10.43 0.42 0.14
C GLY A 70 9.02 1.00 0.13
N GLU A 71 8.83 1.96 -0.77
CA GLU A 71 7.53 2.58 -0.99
C GLU A 71 6.75 1.77 -2.01
N LEU A 72 5.66 1.16 -1.54
CA LEU A 72 4.86 0.22 -2.29
C LEU A 72 3.48 0.82 -2.53
N PHE A 73 2.87 0.46 -3.64
CA PHE A 73 1.46 0.74 -3.92
C PHE A 73 0.86 -0.41 -4.73
N VAL A 74 -0.45 -0.61 -4.62
CA VAL A 74 -1.20 -1.60 -5.39
C VAL A 74 -1.91 -0.90 -6.54
N LEU A 75 -1.95 -1.55 -7.69
CA LEU A 75 -2.77 -1.15 -8.84
C LEU A 75 -3.67 -2.30 -9.25
N LYS A 76 -4.89 -1.99 -9.68
CA LYS A 76 -5.78 -2.96 -10.33
C LYS A 76 -5.51 -2.99 -11.84
N VAL A 77 -5.19 -4.16 -12.37
CA VAL A 77 -4.95 -4.39 -13.80
C VAL A 77 -6.26 -4.32 -14.58
N VAL A 78 -6.22 -3.64 -15.73
CA VAL A 78 -7.30 -3.55 -16.70
C VAL A 78 -6.81 -3.94 -18.09
N GLY A 79 -7.39 -4.99 -18.66
CA GLY A 79 -7.07 -5.56 -19.97
C GLY A 79 -6.04 -6.70 -19.93
N ASP A 80 -5.70 -7.21 -21.12
CA ASP A 80 -4.99 -8.49 -21.29
C ASP A 80 -3.55 -8.35 -21.84
N SER A 81 -2.97 -7.14 -21.87
CA SER A 81 -1.66 -6.92 -22.51
C SER A 81 -0.51 -7.66 -21.82
N MET A 82 -0.67 -8.02 -20.55
CA MET A 82 0.33 -8.73 -19.75
C MET A 82 -0.03 -10.20 -19.52
N ILE A 83 -0.97 -10.75 -20.31
CA ILE A 83 -1.45 -12.12 -20.13
C ILE A 83 -0.35 -13.17 -20.31
N GLU A 84 0.64 -12.89 -21.17
CA GLU A 84 1.81 -13.77 -21.36
C GLU A 84 2.71 -13.83 -20.12
N ALA A 85 2.65 -12.80 -19.26
CA ALA A 85 3.30 -12.79 -17.95
C ALA A 85 2.40 -13.37 -16.84
N ALA A 86 1.29 -14.01 -17.21
CA ALA A 86 0.26 -14.51 -16.30
C ALA A 86 -0.39 -13.41 -15.42
N ILE A 87 -0.44 -12.18 -15.92
CA ILE A 87 -1.14 -11.05 -15.29
C ILE A 87 -2.44 -10.81 -16.08
N CYS A 88 -3.57 -11.06 -15.44
CA CYS A 88 -4.89 -11.03 -16.06
C CYS A 88 -5.66 -9.73 -15.72
N ASP A 89 -6.68 -9.42 -16.52
CA ASP A 89 -7.65 -8.38 -16.18
C ASP A 89 -8.26 -8.62 -14.78
N GLY A 90 -8.30 -7.56 -13.97
CA GLY A 90 -8.84 -7.60 -12.62
C GLY A 90 -7.84 -8.02 -11.55
N ASP A 91 -6.63 -8.46 -11.92
CA ASP A 91 -5.56 -8.79 -10.97
C ASP A 91 -5.04 -7.56 -10.24
N TRP A 92 -4.47 -7.78 -9.06
CA TRP A 92 -3.90 -6.74 -8.22
C TRP A 92 -2.40 -6.91 -8.17
N VAL A 93 -1.68 -5.89 -8.64
CA VAL A 93 -0.22 -5.89 -8.70
C VAL A 93 0.34 -4.95 -7.67
N THR A 94 1.31 -5.41 -6.89
CA THR A 94 2.06 -4.56 -5.96
C THR A 94 3.31 -4.05 -6.67
N VAL A 95 3.48 -2.74 -6.70
CA VAL A 95 4.59 -2.06 -7.40
C VAL A 95 5.44 -1.33 -6.37
N ARG A 96 6.76 -1.46 -6.49
CA ARG A 96 7.72 -0.66 -5.73
C ARG A 96 8.09 0.60 -6.49
N ARG A 97 7.93 1.77 -5.87
CA ARG A 97 8.36 3.04 -6.46
C ARG A 97 9.88 3.09 -6.53
N GLN A 98 10.41 3.17 -7.75
CA GLN A 98 11.83 3.34 -8.00
C GLN A 98 12.04 4.09 -9.33
N PRO A 99 13.07 4.94 -9.44
CA PRO A 99 13.32 5.73 -10.65
C PRO A 99 14.02 4.95 -11.78
N VAL A 100 14.53 3.75 -11.47
CA VAL A 100 15.32 2.93 -12.40
C VAL A 100 14.76 1.52 -12.45
N ALA A 101 14.91 0.87 -13.60
CA ALA A 101 14.54 -0.52 -13.82
C ALA A 101 15.59 -1.21 -14.69
N GLU A 102 15.70 -2.53 -14.56
CA GLU A 102 16.63 -3.35 -15.33
C GLU A 102 15.92 -4.02 -16.51
N ASN A 103 16.69 -4.40 -17.53
CA ASN A 103 16.11 -5.05 -18.70
C ASN A 103 15.56 -6.43 -18.32
N GLY A 104 14.25 -6.63 -18.54
CA GLY A 104 13.53 -7.82 -18.12
C GLY A 104 12.60 -7.58 -16.92
N ASP A 105 12.69 -6.43 -16.26
CA ASP A 105 11.76 -6.06 -15.20
C ASP A 105 10.37 -5.76 -15.77
N ILE A 106 9.33 -6.23 -15.07
CA ILE A 106 7.96 -5.78 -15.30
C ILE A 106 7.77 -4.46 -14.55
N VAL A 107 7.54 -3.38 -15.29
CA VAL A 107 7.44 -2.03 -14.74
C VAL A 107 6.11 -1.38 -15.06
N ALA A 108 5.60 -0.59 -14.10
CA ALA A 108 4.57 0.39 -14.38
C ALA A 108 5.26 1.72 -14.73
N ALA A 109 5.07 2.18 -15.96
CA ALA A 109 5.61 3.45 -16.43
C ALA A 109 4.47 4.36 -16.87
N MET A 110 4.57 5.64 -16.54
CA MET A 110 3.72 6.68 -17.12
C MET A 110 4.41 7.15 -18.40
N LEU A 111 3.76 6.92 -19.53
CA LEU A 111 4.19 7.49 -20.81
C LEU A 111 3.43 8.79 -21.00
N ASP A 112 4.12 9.94 -20.96
CA ASP A 112 3.54 11.20 -21.40
C ASP A 112 3.34 11.11 -22.93
N GLY A 113 2.07 11.14 -23.36
CA GLY A 113 1.68 11.21 -24.77
C GLY A 113 1.44 12.66 -25.21
#